data_AF-A0A9W4I4A9-F1
#
_entry.id   AF-A0A9W4I4A9-F1
#
_cell.length_a   1.000
_cell.length_b   1.000
_cell.length_c   1.000
_cell.angle_alpha   90.00
_cell.angle_beta   90.00
_cell.angle_gamma   90.00
#
_symmetry.space_group_name_H-M   'P 1'
#
loop_
_entity.id
_entity.type
_entity.pdbx_description
1 polymer ?
#
loop_
_entity_poly.entity_id
_entity_poly.type
_entity_poly.pdbx_seq_one_letter_code
_entity_poly.pdbx_strand_id
1 'polypeptide(L)'
;MNAPNSSPHQEKEGDQQPSELPILDEKDKSQENSDHVPLPSTSQQEAETRHTLATEPFEPILRVLADLERDDPKFAFPAARLVGLYRRLWESCVSKHIGDEKLEQDNLVLKEAGTHLRKERDGLQLRHDKQLSRLRSFEQALELSRENLISVLDDWNHLSSLNLAGPFDEERQG
;
A
#
# COMPACT_ATOMS: atom_id res chain seq x y z
N MET A 1 -34.17 -28.49 43.92
CA MET A 1 -33.53 -27.73 42.81
C MET A 1 -32.70 -28.70 41.98
N ASN A 2 -32.69 -28.46 40.68
CA ASN A 2 -32.67 -29.46 39.60
C ASN A 2 -31.29 -29.73 39.00
N ALA A 3 -31.07 -30.98 38.60
CA ALA A 3 -30.37 -31.47 37.41
C ALA A 3 -30.59 -33.00 37.33
N PRO A 4 -30.35 -33.71 36.21
CA PRO A 4 -30.24 -33.34 34.78
C PRO A 4 -31.25 -34.17 33.93
N ASN A 5 -31.21 -34.12 32.58
CA ASN A 5 -31.36 -35.29 31.69
C ASN A 5 -31.31 -34.92 30.18
N SER A 6 -30.78 -35.88 29.42
CA SER A 6 -30.36 -35.90 28.01
C SER A 6 -31.42 -35.67 26.92
N SER A 7 -30.93 -35.36 25.71
CA SER A 7 -31.55 -35.28 24.36
C SER A 7 -32.13 -36.62 23.83
N PRO A 8 -32.55 -36.83 22.54
CA PRO A 8 -32.87 -35.96 21.38
C PRO A 8 -34.19 -36.34 20.62
N HIS A 9 -34.74 -35.51 19.70
CA HIS A 9 -35.43 -36.02 18.49
C HIS A 9 -35.65 -34.95 17.39
N GLN A 10 -35.60 -35.41 16.13
CA GLN A 10 -35.56 -34.68 14.86
C GLN A 10 -36.91 -34.11 14.39
N GLU A 11 -36.86 -33.11 13.48
CA GLU A 11 -37.68 -32.98 12.24
C GLU A 11 -37.20 -31.70 11.50
N LYS A 12 -36.36 -31.81 10.45
CA LYS A 12 -36.68 -31.90 9.00
C LYS A 12 -37.22 -30.61 8.34
N GLU A 13 -36.35 -30.02 7.52
CA GLU A 13 -36.54 -29.77 6.07
C GLU A 13 -37.55 -28.69 5.63
N GLY A 14 -37.01 -27.63 5.01
CA GLY A 14 -37.80 -26.57 4.37
C GLY A 14 -36.94 -25.47 3.73
N ASP A 15 -35.98 -25.85 2.88
CA ASP A 15 -35.28 -24.93 1.99
C ASP A 15 -36.20 -24.52 0.83
N GLN A 16 -36.53 -23.23 0.69
CA GLN A 16 -36.94 -22.64 -0.58
C GLN A 16 -36.29 -21.26 -0.79
N GLN A 17 -35.42 -21.26 -1.80
CA GLN A 17 -34.63 -20.21 -2.43
C GLN A 17 -35.47 -19.04 -3.00
N PRO A 18 -34.88 -17.83 -3.15
CA PRO A 18 -35.23 -16.94 -4.24
C PRO A 18 -34.05 -16.71 -5.19
N SER A 19 -34.27 -17.18 -6.41
CA SER A 19 -33.91 -16.64 -7.74
C SER A 19 -32.60 -15.87 -7.96
N GLU A 20 -31.83 -16.46 -8.87
CA GLU A 20 -30.64 -15.97 -9.55
C GLU A 20 -30.77 -14.58 -10.18
N LEU A 21 -29.74 -13.76 -9.99
CA LEU A 21 -29.23 -12.82 -11.01
C LEU A 21 -27.72 -13.08 -11.16
N PRO A 22 -27.18 -13.07 -12.40
CA PRO A 22 -25.86 -13.59 -12.68
C PRO A 22 -24.80 -12.57 -12.23
N ILE A 23 -24.04 -12.93 -11.20
CA ILE A 23 -22.77 -12.28 -10.92
C ILE A 23 -21.84 -12.72 -12.04
N LEU A 24 -21.53 -11.78 -12.92
CA LEU A 24 -20.58 -11.93 -14.01
C LEU A 24 -19.24 -12.40 -13.41
N ASP A 25 -18.94 -13.68 -13.63
CA ASP A 25 -17.66 -14.32 -13.37
C ASP A 25 -16.58 -13.62 -14.20
N GLU A 26 -16.01 -12.55 -13.65
CA GLU A 26 -14.72 -12.06 -14.11
C GLU A 26 -13.66 -12.98 -13.51
N LYS A 27 -13.45 -14.07 -14.25
CA LYS A 27 -12.37 -15.03 -14.13
C LYS A 27 -11.03 -14.31 -14.25
N ASP A 28 -10.58 -13.69 -13.16
CA ASP A 28 -9.17 -13.43 -13.00
C ASP A 28 -8.53 -14.72 -12.51
N LYS A 29 -7.98 -15.44 -13.50
CA LYS A 29 -6.93 -16.41 -13.26
C LYS A 29 -5.77 -15.69 -12.56
N SER A 30 -5.82 -15.63 -11.22
CA SER A 30 -4.60 -15.61 -10.42
C SER A 30 -3.99 -17.01 -10.47
N GLN A 31 -3.60 -17.39 -11.70
CA GLN A 31 -2.64 -18.44 -11.95
C GLN A 31 -1.36 -17.94 -11.30
N GLU A 32 -1.03 -18.56 -10.18
CA GLU A 32 0.29 -19.02 -9.78
C GLU A 32 1.43 -18.55 -10.71
N ASN A 33 1.72 -17.25 -10.67
CA ASN A 33 3.00 -16.71 -11.05
C ASN A 33 3.67 -16.38 -9.73
N SER A 34 4.09 -17.45 -9.05
CA SER A 34 5.23 -17.32 -8.17
C SER A 34 6.40 -16.92 -9.06
N ASP A 35 6.52 -15.62 -9.30
CA ASP A 35 7.76 -14.99 -9.74
C ASP A 35 8.73 -15.07 -8.56
N HIS A 36 9.09 -16.30 -8.19
CA HIS A 36 10.43 -16.58 -7.71
C HIS A 36 11.36 -16.33 -8.89
N VAL A 37 11.55 -15.03 -9.21
CA VAL A 37 12.85 -14.59 -9.70
C VAL A 37 13.81 -15.08 -8.62
N PRO A 38 14.71 -16.04 -8.92
CA PRO A 38 15.80 -16.29 -8.02
C PRO A 38 16.57 -14.96 -8.04
N LEU A 39 16.40 -14.12 -7.02
CA LEU A 39 17.38 -13.08 -6.79
C LEU A 39 18.70 -13.85 -6.68
N PRO A 40 19.65 -13.71 -7.64
CA PRO A 40 20.98 -14.22 -7.39
C PRO A 40 21.39 -13.57 -6.08
N SER A 41 21.77 -14.37 -5.08
CA SER A 41 22.11 -13.92 -3.74
C SER A 41 22.97 -12.67 -3.85
N THR A 42 22.37 -11.49 -3.66
CA THR A 42 23.01 -10.21 -3.99
C THR A 42 24.31 -10.08 -3.19
N SER A 43 24.36 -10.72 -2.02
CA SER A 43 25.54 -10.82 -1.17
C SER A 43 26.71 -11.59 -1.78
N GLN A 44 26.49 -12.64 -2.57
CA GLN A 44 27.54 -13.44 -3.19
C GLN A 44 28.20 -12.67 -4.34
N GLN A 45 27.39 -12.09 -5.22
CA GLN A 45 27.89 -11.24 -6.30
C GLN A 45 28.63 -10.01 -5.76
N GLU A 46 28.12 -9.39 -4.69
CA GLU A 46 28.76 -8.24 -4.04
C GLU A 46 30.07 -8.66 -3.34
N ALA A 47 30.19 -9.91 -2.85
CA ALA A 47 31.43 -10.43 -2.31
C ALA A 47 32.47 -10.67 -3.40
N GLU A 48 32.05 -11.26 -4.53
CA GLU A 48 32.92 -11.48 -5.69
C GLU A 48 33.43 -10.16 -6.28
N THR A 49 32.57 -9.15 -6.46
CA THR A 49 33.00 -7.82 -6.95
C THR A 49 33.94 -7.12 -5.98
N ARG A 50 33.66 -7.16 -4.67
CA ARG A 50 34.58 -6.66 -3.62
C ARG A 50 35.95 -7.33 -3.73
N HIS A 51 35.98 -8.65 -3.88
CA HIS A 51 37.22 -9.40 -3.96
C HIS A 51 38.01 -9.03 -5.22
N THR A 52 37.38 -8.99 -6.39
CA THR A 52 38.04 -8.61 -7.65
C THR A 52 38.62 -7.20 -7.57
N LEU A 53 37.82 -6.20 -7.18
CA LEU A 53 38.27 -4.81 -7.06
C LEU A 53 39.37 -4.60 -6.00
N ALA A 54 39.40 -5.44 -4.97
CA ALA A 54 40.44 -5.39 -3.94
C ALA A 54 41.75 -6.08 -4.34
N THR A 55 41.71 -7.12 -5.17
CA THR A 55 42.89 -7.94 -5.48
C THR A 55 43.55 -7.60 -6.81
N GLU A 56 42.78 -7.25 -7.84
CA GLU A 56 43.29 -6.92 -9.18
C GLU A 56 44.38 -5.82 -9.17
N PRO A 57 44.23 -4.69 -8.45
CA PRO A 57 45.23 -3.61 -8.48
C PRO A 57 46.59 -4.00 -7.90
N PHE A 58 46.63 -5.06 -7.08
CA PHE A 58 47.82 -5.48 -6.35
C PHE A 58 48.55 -6.65 -7.02
N GLU A 59 47.98 -7.30 -8.03
CA GLU A 59 48.65 -8.40 -8.74
C GLU A 59 50.07 -8.07 -9.21
N PRO A 60 50.33 -6.90 -9.85
CA PRO A 60 51.68 -6.56 -10.31
C PRO A 60 52.67 -6.38 -9.15
N ILE A 61 52.22 -5.72 -8.08
CA ILE A 61 53.06 -5.46 -6.90
C ILE A 61 53.39 -6.76 -6.17
N LEU A 62 52.45 -7.72 -6.11
CA LEU A 62 52.73 -9.03 -5.54
C LEU A 62 53.81 -9.79 -6.30
N ARG A 63 53.84 -9.69 -7.64
CA ARG A 63 54.90 -10.29 -8.46
C ARG A 63 56.26 -9.64 -8.17
N VAL A 64 56.30 -8.31 -8.12
CA VAL A 64 57.53 -7.56 -7.76
C VAL A 64 58.02 -7.91 -6.35
N LEU A 65 57.12 -8.12 -5.39
CA LEU A 65 57.49 -8.55 -4.05
C LEU A 65 58.07 -9.97 -4.03
N ALA A 66 57.54 -10.89 -4.84
CA ALA A 66 58.07 -12.24 -4.98
C ALA A 66 59.49 -12.24 -5.60
N ASP A 67 59.72 -11.39 -6.60
CA ASP A 67 61.05 -11.20 -7.19
C ASP A 67 62.02 -10.57 -6.18
N LEU A 68 61.56 -9.57 -5.43
CA LEU A 68 62.36 -8.89 -4.39
C LEU A 68 62.74 -9.82 -3.23
N GLU A 69 61.86 -10.74 -2.82
CA GLU A 69 62.18 -11.78 -1.83
C GLU A 69 63.35 -12.67 -2.27
N ARG A 70 63.46 -12.91 -3.58
CA ARG A 70 64.51 -13.73 -4.17
C ARG A 70 65.81 -12.97 -4.39
N ASP A 71 65.72 -11.71 -4.82
CA ASP A 71 66.87 -10.92 -5.27
C ASP A 71 67.50 -10.07 -4.13
N ASP A 72 66.69 -9.53 -3.21
CA ASP A 72 67.15 -8.79 -2.04
C ASP A 72 66.25 -8.99 -0.80
N PRO A 73 66.43 -10.10 -0.06
CA PRO A 73 65.57 -10.45 1.07
C PRO A 73 65.61 -9.45 2.23
N LYS A 74 66.60 -8.55 2.27
CA LYS A 74 66.69 -7.52 3.34
C LYS A 74 65.58 -6.49 3.23
N PHE A 75 65.10 -6.20 2.02
CA PHE A 75 64.02 -5.23 1.78
C PHE A 75 62.66 -5.87 1.53
N ALA A 76 62.62 -7.17 1.21
CA ALA A 76 61.39 -7.89 0.93
C ALA A 76 60.36 -7.81 2.07
N PHE A 77 60.79 -8.06 3.31
CA PHE A 77 59.87 -8.03 4.46
C PHE A 77 59.31 -6.62 4.77
N PRO A 78 60.13 -5.56 4.85
CA PRO A 78 59.61 -4.19 4.97
C PRO A 78 58.65 -3.79 3.84
N ALA A 79 58.98 -4.15 2.59
CA ALA A 79 58.15 -3.86 1.43
C ALA A 79 56.81 -4.60 1.48
N ALA A 80 56.83 -5.91 1.78
CA ALA A 80 55.63 -6.72 1.94
C ALA A 80 54.73 -6.20 3.08
N ARG A 81 55.32 -5.76 4.20
CA ARG A 81 54.57 -5.15 5.31
C ARG A 81 53.88 -3.86 4.88
N LEU A 82 54.56 -2.99 4.13
CA LEU A 82 53.97 -1.74 3.63
C LEU A 82 52.81 -2.03 2.66
N VAL A 83 53.02 -2.92 1.70
CA VAL A 83 52.00 -3.32 0.73
C VAL A 83 50.80 -3.96 1.43
N GLY A 84 51.03 -4.77 2.46
CA GLY A 84 49.96 -5.37 3.26
C GLY A 84 49.09 -4.34 4.00
N LEU A 85 49.70 -3.26 4.52
CA LEU A 85 48.96 -2.15 5.14
C LEU A 85 48.13 -1.39 4.10
N TYR A 86 48.72 -1.09 2.94
CA TYR A 86 48.02 -0.37 1.87
C TYR A 86 46.87 -1.19 1.30
N ARG A 87 47.04 -2.51 1.13
CA ARG A 87 45.98 -3.43 0.71
C ARG A 87 44.77 -3.40 1.64
N ARG A 88 44.99 -3.47 2.95
CA ARG A 88 43.89 -3.41 3.93
C ARG A 88 43.13 -2.07 3.88
N LEU A 89 43.86 -0.97 3.67
CA LEU A 89 43.23 0.34 3.50
C LEU A 89 42.40 0.37 2.21
N TRP A 90 42.94 -0.14 1.11
CA TRP A 90 42.23 -0.25 -0.16
C TRP A 90 40.97 -1.10 -0.07
N GLU A 91 41.04 -2.28 0.56
CA GLU A 91 39.89 -3.15 0.83
C GLU A 91 38.79 -2.40 1.60
N SER A 92 39.16 -1.59 2.60
CA SER A 92 38.21 -0.73 3.32
C SER A 92 37.59 0.35 2.43
N CYS A 93 38.36 0.96 1.53
CA CYS A 93 37.87 1.97 0.59
C CYS A 93 36.88 1.38 -0.42
N VAL A 94 37.22 0.23 -1.01
CA VAL A 94 36.34 -0.50 -1.96
C VAL A 94 35.05 -0.93 -1.28
N SER A 95 35.13 -1.47 -0.07
CA SER A 95 33.95 -1.88 0.70
C SER A 95 33.02 -0.69 0.98
N LYS A 96 33.59 0.45 1.39
CA LYS A 96 32.81 1.68 1.59
C LYS A 96 32.17 2.16 0.28
N HIS A 97 32.92 2.16 -0.82
CA HIS A 97 32.41 2.61 -2.12
C HIS A 97 31.21 1.80 -2.60
N ILE A 98 31.28 0.47 -2.51
CA ILE A 98 30.16 -0.42 -2.87
C ILE A 98 28.95 -0.20 -1.94
N GLY A 99 29.22 0.02 -0.65
CA GLY A 99 28.17 0.40 0.31
C GLY A 99 27.48 1.72 -0.03
N ASP A 100 28.27 2.74 -0.42
CA ASP A 100 27.77 4.06 -0.81
C ASP A 100 26.94 3.97 -2.12
N GLU A 101 27.39 3.20 -3.12
CA GLU A 101 26.68 2.97 -4.37
C GLU A 101 25.34 2.25 -4.14
N LYS A 102 25.34 1.20 -3.31
CA LYS A 102 24.11 0.49 -2.93
C LYS A 102 23.12 1.40 -2.21
N LEU A 103 23.62 2.21 -1.26
CA LEU A 103 22.80 3.17 -0.54
C LEU A 103 22.18 4.20 -1.49
N GLU A 104 22.93 4.68 -2.48
CA GLU A 104 22.43 5.60 -3.50
C GLU A 104 21.34 4.95 -4.35
N GLN A 105 21.52 3.70 -4.77
CA GLN A 105 20.52 2.95 -5.52
C GLN A 105 19.23 2.72 -4.71
N ASP A 106 19.35 2.30 -3.46
CA ASP A 106 18.21 2.14 -2.55
C ASP A 106 17.48 3.49 -2.33
N ASN A 107 18.23 4.59 -2.24
CA ASN A 107 17.65 5.93 -2.12
C ASN A 107 16.85 6.33 -3.35
N LEU A 108 17.31 5.98 -4.56
CA LEU A 108 16.58 6.21 -5.80
C LEU A 108 15.27 5.43 -5.83
N VAL A 109 15.31 4.13 -5.49
CA VAL A 109 14.12 3.29 -5.41
C VAL A 109 13.12 3.86 -4.39
N LEU A 110 13.61 4.28 -3.22
CA LEU A 110 12.76 4.87 -2.19
C LEU A 110 12.13 6.20 -2.64
N LYS A 111 12.88 7.04 -3.36
CA LYS A 111 12.35 8.29 -3.94
C LYS A 111 11.22 8.00 -4.93
N GLU A 112 11.40 7.02 -5.81
CA GLU A 112 10.37 6.61 -6.78
C GLU A 112 9.12 6.04 -6.10
N ALA A 113 9.29 5.17 -5.11
CA ALA A 113 8.18 4.69 -4.30
C ALA A 113 7.45 5.85 -3.59
N GLY A 114 8.21 6.83 -3.10
CA GLY A 114 7.67 8.03 -2.47
C GLY A 114 6.87 8.93 -3.42
N THR A 115 7.28 9.08 -4.69
CA THR A 115 6.50 9.83 -5.69
C THR A 115 5.22 9.08 -6.05
N HIS A 116 5.27 7.75 -6.18
CA HIS A 116 4.11 6.92 -6.44
C HIS A 116 3.07 7.02 -5.31
N LEU A 117 3.49 6.84 -4.05
CA LEU A 117 2.59 6.95 -2.90
C LEU A 117 1.96 8.33 -2.75
N ARG A 118 2.69 9.40 -3.10
CA ARG A 118 2.14 10.75 -3.11
C ARG A 118 1.01 10.88 -4.13
N LYS A 119 1.19 10.36 -5.34
CA LYS A 119 0.18 10.35 -6.39
C LYS A 119 -1.08 9.59 -5.96
N GLU A 120 -0.91 8.42 -5.36
CA GLU A 120 -2.04 7.63 -4.83
C GLU A 120 -2.79 8.39 -3.73
N ARG A 121 -2.06 9.00 -2.79
CA ARG A 121 -2.65 9.81 -1.72
C ARG A 121 -3.43 11.01 -2.27
N ASP A 122 -2.87 11.73 -3.25
CA ASP A 122 -3.54 12.87 -3.86
C ASP A 122 -4.78 12.43 -4.65
N GLY A 123 -4.72 11.29 -5.34
CA GLY A 123 -5.87 10.66 -6.00
C GLY A 123 -6.97 10.27 -5.02
N LEU A 124 -6.61 9.68 -3.88
CA LEU A 124 -7.55 9.30 -2.83
C LEU A 124 -8.22 10.52 -2.20
N GLN A 125 -7.44 11.57 -1.92
CA GLN A 125 -7.95 12.85 -1.40
C GLN A 125 -8.99 13.46 -2.35
N LEU A 126 -8.68 13.48 -3.66
CA LEU A 126 -9.61 13.97 -4.66
C LEU A 126 -10.93 13.18 -4.68
N ARG A 127 -10.86 11.85 -4.58
CA ARG A 127 -12.07 11.00 -4.52
C ARG A 127 -12.87 11.27 -3.25
N HIS A 128 -12.20 11.42 -2.11
CA HIS A 128 -12.83 11.77 -0.85
C HIS A 128 -13.59 13.11 -0.93
N ASP A 129 -12.93 14.16 -1.43
CA ASP A 129 -13.51 15.50 -1.53
C ASP A 129 -14.71 15.56 -2.49
N LYS A 130 -14.65 14.74 -3.56
CA LYS A 130 -15.79 14.55 -4.48
C LYS A 130 -16.99 13.90 -3.76
N GLN A 131 -16.75 12.87 -2.94
CA GLN A 131 -17.84 12.24 -2.17
C GLN A 131 -18.42 13.21 -1.13
N LEU A 132 -17.59 14.00 -0.45
CA LEU A 132 -18.07 15.02 0.48
C LEU A 132 -18.94 16.06 -0.22
N SER A 133 -18.54 16.52 -1.41
CA SER A 133 -19.31 17.48 -2.19
C SER A 133 -20.67 16.89 -2.59
N ARG A 134 -20.70 15.61 -3.00
CA ARG A 134 -21.94 14.90 -3.31
C ARG A 134 -22.83 14.74 -2.08
N LEU A 135 -22.26 14.38 -0.92
CA LEU A 135 -23.00 14.24 0.33
C LEU A 135 -23.69 15.55 0.71
N ARG A 136 -22.96 16.67 0.67
CA ARG A 136 -23.53 18.01 0.93
C ARG A 136 -24.65 18.37 -0.03
N SER A 137 -24.50 18.01 -1.31
CA SER A 137 -25.56 18.26 -2.31
C SER A 137 -26.84 17.48 -2.00
N PHE A 138 -26.71 16.23 -1.51
CA PHE A 138 -27.88 15.45 -1.09
C PHE A 138 -28.51 16.00 0.17
N GLU A 139 -27.71 16.41 1.15
CA GLU A 139 -28.21 17.04 2.37
C GLU A 139 -29.03 18.29 2.05
N GLN A 140 -28.53 19.16 1.16
CA GLN A 140 -29.25 20.35 0.74
C GLN A 140 -30.53 20.03 -0.04
N ALA A 141 -30.49 19.04 -0.95
CA ALA A 141 -31.67 18.62 -1.69
C ALA A 141 -32.74 18.01 -0.76
N LEU A 142 -32.34 17.25 0.25
CA LEU A 142 -33.23 16.69 1.25
C LEU A 142 -33.87 17.79 2.10
N GLU A 143 -33.11 18.78 2.56
CA GLU A 143 -33.68 19.89 3.33
C GLU A 143 -34.69 20.68 2.51
N LEU A 144 -34.36 21.00 1.25
CA LEU A 144 -35.30 21.67 0.33
C LEU A 144 -36.56 20.83 0.08
N SER A 145 -36.42 19.51 -0.09
CA SER A 145 -37.56 18.63 -0.29
C SER A 145 -38.46 18.58 0.95
N ARG A 146 -37.86 18.64 2.15
CA ARG A 146 -38.56 18.65 3.43
C ARG A 146 -39.31 19.96 3.63
N GLU A 147 -38.66 21.10 3.38
CA GLU A 147 -39.29 22.43 3.44
C GLU A 147 -40.49 22.52 2.48
N ASN A 148 -40.31 22.07 1.23
CA ASN A 148 -41.40 22.05 0.25
C ASN A 148 -42.56 21.15 0.70
N LEU A 149 -42.27 19.96 1.24
CA LEU A 149 -43.30 19.04 1.72
C LEU A 149 -44.09 19.65 2.88
N ILE A 150 -43.41 20.32 3.81
CA ILE A 150 -44.06 21.04 4.92
C ILE A 150 -45.00 22.11 4.36
N SER A 151 -44.54 22.95 3.42
CA SER A 151 -45.37 23.99 2.80
C SER A 151 -46.61 23.43 2.12
N VAL A 152 -46.48 22.35 1.34
CA VAL A 152 -47.62 21.71 0.67
C VAL A 152 -48.61 21.14 1.68
N LEU A 153 -48.11 20.58 2.79
CA LEU A 153 -48.96 20.03 3.84
C LEU A 153 -49.73 21.14 4.58
N ASP A 154 -49.07 22.27 4.85
CA ASP A 154 -49.69 23.45 5.44
C ASP A 154 -50.78 24.02 4.52
N ASP A 155 -50.49 24.20 3.22
CA ASP A 155 -51.46 24.65 2.22
C ASP A 155 -52.69 23.72 2.16
N TRP A 156 -52.47 22.41 2.17
CA TRP A 156 -53.55 21.42 2.18
C TRP A 156 -54.41 21.51 3.45
N ASN A 157 -53.78 21.71 4.61
CA ASN A 157 -54.47 21.86 5.88
C ASN A 157 -55.32 23.15 5.90
N HIS A 158 -54.77 24.26 5.39
CA HIS A 158 -55.49 25.51 5.23
C HIS A 158 -56.71 25.37 4.31
N LEU A 159 -56.55 24.77 3.12
CA LEU A 159 -57.64 24.48 2.19
C LEU A 159 -58.72 23.59 2.83
N SER A 160 -58.31 22.56 3.59
CA SER A 160 -59.23 21.67 4.28
C SER A 160 -60.04 22.42 5.36
N SER A 161 -59.40 23.33 6.10
CA SER A 161 -60.06 24.15 7.12
C SER A 161 -61.06 25.16 6.53
N LEU A 162 -60.74 25.77 5.38
CA LEU A 162 -61.62 26.68 4.64
C LEU A 162 -62.86 25.96 4.11
N ASN A 163 -62.70 24.72 3.62
CA ASN A 163 -63.82 23.90 3.15
C ASN A 163 -64.73 23.42 4.30
N LEU A 164 -64.21 23.25 5.52
CA LEU A 164 -65.03 22.99 6.71
C LEU A 164 -65.73 24.24 7.26
N ALA A 165 -65.24 25.44 6.94
CA ALA A 165 -65.78 26.73 7.40
C ALA A 165 -66.82 27.36 6.44
N GLY A 166 -67.35 26.62 5.46
CA GLY A 166 -68.49 27.02 4.61
C GLY A 166 -69.82 27.09 5.39
N PRO A 167 -70.80 27.90 4.93
CA PRO A 167 -71.54 28.85 5.74
C PRO A 167 -72.45 28.18 6.78
N PHE A 168 -72.04 28.25 8.05
CA PHE A 168 -72.94 28.14 9.20
C PHE A 168 -73.27 29.54 9.72
N ASP A 169 -73.88 30.38 8.88
CA ASP A 169 -74.55 31.59 9.35
C ASP A 169 -75.48 32.12 8.26
N GLU A 170 -76.68 31.55 8.19
CA GLU A 170 -77.89 32.23 7.72
C GLU A 170 -79.09 31.30 7.96
N GLU A 171 -79.63 31.31 9.18
CA GLU A 171 -81.06 31.14 9.45
C GLU A 171 -81.34 31.40 10.94
N ARG A 172 -81.19 32.68 11.32
CA ARG A 172 -81.83 33.23 12.52
C ARG A 172 -82.48 34.56 12.16
N GLN A 173 -83.69 34.50 11.61
CA GLN A 173 -84.81 35.42 11.87
C GLN A 173 -85.99 35.09 10.93
N GLY A 174 -87.12 34.73 11.53
CA GLY A 174 -88.40 34.45 10.87
C GLY A 174 -89.37 33.83 11.86
#